data_AF-A0A965GPY5-F1
#
_entry.id   AF-A0A965GPY5-F1
#
_cell.length_a   1.000
_cell.length_b   1.000
_cell.length_c   1.000
_cell.angle_alpha   90.00
_cell.angle_beta   90.00
_cell.angle_gamma   90.00
#
_symmetry.space_group_name_H-M   'P 1'
#
loop_
_entity.id
_entity.type
_entity.pdbx_description
1 polymer ?
#
loop_
_entity_poly.entity_id
_entity_poly.type
_entity_poly.pdbx_seq_one_letter_code
_entity_poly.pdbx_strand_id
1 'polypeptide(L)'
;QFIAAHFGWHANDLAKAAKMLDDFPNVTVEVGAVLYDFGRQPRASHDFFVKYQDRILFGKDAFEPSEYPYYWRVFETADEYFDYYRGYHAFWKLYGMSLPDDVLKKLYYKNALRVVKGLPQTGWPQ
;
A
#
# COMPACT_ATOMS: atom_id res chain seq x y z
N GLN A 1 6.34 8.23 -16.96
CA GLN A 1 5.71 7.82 -15.70
C GLN A 1 6.50 6.64 -15.17
N PHE A 2 6.83 6.65 -13.88
CA PHE A 2 7.65 5.65 -13.21
C PHE A 2 6.84 4.96 -12.12
N ILE A 3 7.09 3.67 -11.92
CA ILE A 3 6.59 2.91 -10.78
C ILE A 3 7.80 2.55 -9.93
N ALA A 4 7.85 3.08 -8.72
CA ALA A 4 8.89 2.81 -7.74
C ALA A 4 8.49 1.57 -6.93
N ALA A 5 9.12 0.45 -7.27
CA ALA A 5 9.00 -0.83 -6.58
C ALA A 5 9.32 -0.70 -5.07
N HIS A 6 8.67 -1.51 -4.24
CA HIS A 6 8.79 -1.61 -2.79
C HIS A 6 8.71 -0.24 -2.09
N PHE A 7 7.81 0.61 -2.56
CA PHE A 7 7.65 1.98 -2.07
C PHE A 7 8.91 2.85 -2.22
N GLY A 8 9.76 2.53 -3.20
CA GLY A 8 11.09 3.12 -3.36
C GLY A 8 12.02 2.83 -2.17
N TRP A 9 11.75 1.78 -1.38
CA TRP A 9 12.41 1.50 -0.10
C TRP A 9 12.33 2.67 0.89
N HIS A 10 11.20 3.37 0.90
CA HIS A 10 10.91 4.47 1.83
C HIS A 10 9.66 4.23 2.68
N ALA A 11 9.08 3.03 2.66
CA ALA A 11 7.92 2.70 3.52
C ALA A 11 8.25 2.89 5.01
N ASN A 12 9.51 2.67 5.40
CA ASN A 12 9.99 2.84 6.76
C ASN A 12 10.14 4.33 7.19
N ASP A 13 10.21 5.25 6.23
CA ASP A 13 10.38 6.70 6.41
C ASP A 13 9.42 7.45 5.48
N LEU A 14 8.18 7.62 5.96
CA LEU A 14 7.11 8.25 5.19
C LEU A 14 7.37 9.72 4.86
N ALA A 15 8.20 10.42 5.65
CA ALA A 15 8.58 11.80 5.34
C ALA A 15 9.46 11.85 4.09
N LYS A 16 10.41 10.92 3.96
CA LYS A 16 11.23 10.77 2.77
C LYS A 16 10.42 10.31 1.56
N ALA A 17 9.50 9.36 1.75
CA ALA A 17 8.57 8.94 0.70
C ALA A 17 7.70 10.11 0.20
N ALA A 18 7.19 10.95 1.12
CA ALA A 18 6.38 12.12 0.79
C ALA A 18 7.18 13.12 -0.04
N LYS A 19 8.41 13.44 0.41
CA LYS A 19 9.33 14.32 -0.33
C LYS A 19 9.57 13.80 -1.75
N MET A 20 9.79 12.50 -1.93
CA MET A 20 9.97 11.91 -3.26
C MET A 20 8.74 12.10 -4.15
N LEU A 21 7.53 11.88 -3.63
CA LEU A 21 6.30 12.06 -4.39
C LEU A 21 6.02 13.54 -4.73
N ASP A 22 6.37 14.45 -3.83
CA ASP A 22 6.23 15.89 -4.02
C ASP A 22 7.23 16.42 -5.06
N ASP A 23 8.51 16.02 -4.98
CA ASP A 23 9.57 16.45 -5.91
C ASP A 23 9.41 15.83 -7.31
N PHE A 24 8.85 14.62 -7.41
CA PHE A 24 8.73 13.86 -8.67
C PHE A 24 7.28 13.54 -9.03
N PRO A 25 6.56 14.46 -9.70
CA PRO A 25 5.13 14.32 -10.01
C PRO A 25 4.81 13.22 -11.04
N ASN A 26 5.80 12.49 -11.56
CA ASN A 26 5.62 11.37 -12.48
C ASN A 26 5.92 9.99 -11.85
N VAL A 27 6.16 9.90 -10.53
CA VAL A 27 6.47 8.67 -9.77
C VAL A 27 5.25 8.12 -9.01
N THR A 28 4.89 6.86 -9.23
CA THR A 28 3.89 6.14 -8.42
C THR A 28 4.63 5.10 -7.59
N VAL A 29 4.21 4.85 -6.35
CA VAL A 29 4.80 3.81 -5.48
C VAL A 29 3.91 2.58 -5.43
N GLU A 30 4.43 1.39 -5.12
CA GLU A 30 3.63 0.21 -4.78
C GLU A 30 4.01 -0.37 -3.40
N VAL A 31 3.11 -1.16 -2.82
CA VAL A 31 3.24 -1.66 -1.43
C VAL A 31 3.90 -3.04 -1.29
N GLY A 32 4.42 -3.60 -2.40
CA GLY A 32 4.95 -4.96 -2.45
C GLY A 32 6.14 -5.15 -1.51
N ALA A 33 6.16 -6.29 -0.82
CA ALA A 33 7.24 -6.68 0.11
C ALA A 33 7.47 -5.77 1.34
N VAL A 34 6.69 -4.71 1.54
CA VAL A 34 6.90 -3.72 2.64
C VAL A 34 5.67 -3.48 3.51
N LEU A 35 4.66 -4.37 3.46
CA LEU A 35 3.42 -4.22 4.23
C LEU A 35 3.64 -3.95 5.73
N TYR A 36 4.65 -4.61 6.32
CA TYR A 36 4.98 -4.49 7.74
C TYR A 36 5.44 -3.09 8.16
N ASP A 37 5.97 -2.29 7.23
CA ASP A 37 6.39 -0.93 7.51
C ASP A 37 5.21 0.00 7.69
N PHE A 38 4.07 -0.28 7.04
CA PHE A 38 2.84 0.50 7.26
C PHE A 38 2.16 0.06 8.56
N GLY A 39 2.05 -1.26 8.76
CA GLY A 39 1.37 -1.81 9.92
C GLY A 39 2.02 -1.45 11.26
N ARG A 40 3.30 -1.06 11.30
CA ARG A 40 3.97 -0.60 12.54
C ARG A 40 3.78 0.89 12.87
N GLN A 41 3.20 1.67 11.96
CA GLN A 41 2.98 3.12 12.10
C GLN A 41 1.61 3.52 11.52
N PRO A 42 0.52 2.88 11.98
CA PRO A 42 -0.79 2.87 11.30
C PRO A 42 -1.38 4.27 11.10
N ARG A 43 -1.25 5.18 12.07
CA ARG A 43 -1.77 6.56 11.97
C ARG A 43 -1.06 7.38 10.90
N ALA A 44 0.28 7.35 10.90
CA ALA A 44 1.08 8.06 9.90
C ALA A 44 0.87 7.45 8.51
N SER A 45 0.77 6.12 8.42
CA SER A 45 0.45 5.45 7.16
C SER A 45 -0.95 5.76 6.66
N HIS A 46 -1.96 5.80 7.52
CA HIS A 46 -3.32 6.23 7.16
C HIS A 46 -3.28 7.62 6.50
N ASP A 47 -2.72 8.61 7.20
CA ASP A 47 -2.68 9.99 6.71
C ASP A 47 -1.88 10.12 5.41
N PHE A 48 -0.78 9.38 5.28
CA PHE A 48 0.00 9.31 4.05
C PHE A 48 -0.81 8.75 2.89
N PHE A 49 -1.48 7.61 3.10
CA PHE A 49 -2.25 6.94 2.06
C PHE A 49 -3.44 7.77 1.62
N VAL A 50 -4.09 8.49 2.55
CA VAL A 50 -5.17 9.44 2.22
C VAL A 50 -4.63 10.61 1.40
N LYS A 51 -3.50 11.22 1.81
CA LYS A 51 -2.89 12.37 1.11
C LYS A 51 -2.41 12.00 -0.31
N TYR A 52 -1.77 10.85 -0.47
CA TYR A 52 -1.16 10.41 -1.72
C TYR A 52 -1.96 9.33 -2.45
N GLN A 53 -3.26 9.22 -2.16
CA GLN A 53 -4.14 8.13 -2.58
C GLN A 53 -4.15 7.85 -4.09
N ASP A 54 -3.88 8.84 -4.95
CA ASP A 54 -3.84 8.67 -6.41
C ASP A 54 -2.49 8.13 -6.93
N ARG A 55 -1.53 7.88 -6.04
CA ARG A 55 -0.11 7.60 -6.36
C ARG A 55 0.44 6.36 -5.68
N ILE A 56 -0.43 5.50 -5.15
CA ILE A 56 -0.05 4.27 -4.46
C ILE A 56 -0.76 3.08 -5.14
N LEU A 57 0.01 2.06 -5.51
CA LEU A 57 -0.46 0.84 -6.14
C LEU A 57 -0.43 -0.31 -5.16
N PHE A 58 -1.44 -1.17 -5.23
CA PHE A 58 -1.36 -2.47 -4.61
C PHE A 58 -0.38 -3.37 -5.38
N GLY A 59 0.45 -4.10 -4.64
CA GLY A 59 1.37 -5.11 -5.15
C GLY A 59 1.82 -6.01 -4.00
N LYS A 60 2.11 -7.28 -4.27
CA LYS A 60 2.43 -8.28 -3.24
C LYS A 60 3.78 -8.99 -3.46
N ASP A 61 4.46 -8.70 -4.58
CA ASP A 61 5.76 -9.28 -4.99
C ASP A 61 5.74 -10.78 -5.39
N ALA A 62 4.71 -11.53 -5.00
CA ALA A 62 4.50 -12.90 -5.46
C ALA A 62 3.00 -13.23 -5.54
N PHE A 63 2.62 -14.32 -6.21
CA PHE A 63 1.24 -14.82 -6.14
C PHE A 63 1.13 -15.89 -5.05
N GLU A 64 0.62 -15.53 -3.88
CA GLU A 64 0.32 -16.46 -2.78
C GLU A 64 -1.03 -16.06 -2.15
N PRO A 65 -2.15 -16.69 -2.57
CA PRO A 65 -3.50 -16.34 -2.13
C PRO A 65 -3.71 -16.34 -0.61
N SER A 66 -3.03 -17.24 0.11
CA SER A 66 -3.20 -17.37 1.57
C SER A 66 -2.67 -16.16 2.35
N GLU A 67 -1.84 -15.32 1.74
CA GLU A 67 -1.22 -14.15 2.39
C GLU A 67 -2.04 -12.86 2.23
N TYR A 68 -2.97 -12.78 1.28
CA TYR A 68 -3.79 -11.58 1.04
C TYR A 68 -4.63 -11.12 2.24
N PRO A 69 -5.21 -12.02 3.07
CA PRO A 69 -5.91 -11.60 4.28
C PRO A 69 -5.11 -10.70 5.22
N TYR A 70 -3.77 -10.81 5.24
CA TYR A 70 -2.93 -9.92 6.04
C TYR A 70 -2.85 -8.51 5.46
N TYR A 71 -2.85 -8.37 4.13
CA TYR A 71 -2.91 -7.07 3.45
C TYR A 71 -4.25 -6.40 3.70
N TRP A 72 -5.36 -7.12 3.53
CA TRP A 72 -6.70 -6.62 3.82
C TRP A 72 -6.82 -6.22 5.29
N ARG A 73 -6.31 -7.04 6.22
CA ARG A 73 -6.32 -6.71 7.65
C ARG A 73 -5.58 -5.41 7.95
N VAL A 74 -4.37 -5.22 7.42
CA VAL A 74 -3.59 -4.00 7.64
C VAL A 74 -4.25 -2.78 6.98
N PHE A 75 -4.81 -2.90 5.78
CA PHE A 75 -5.35 -1.73 5.08
C PHE A 75 -6.77 -1.36 5.51
N GLU A 76 -7.64 -2.34 5.71
CA GLU A 76 -9.10 -2.12 5.82
C GLU A 76 -9.58 -1.97 7.26
N THR A 77 -8.91 -2.62 8.21
CA THR A 77 -9.41 -2.72 9.59
C THR A 77 -8.80 -1.66 10.50
N ALA A 78 -9.43 -1.45 11.65
CA ALA A 78 -8.85 -0.75 12.80
C ALA A 78 -8.26 -1.73 13.83
N ASP A 79 -7.98 -2.98 13.44
CA ASP A 79 -7.47 -4.00 14.34
C ASP A 79 -6.12 -3.59 14.94
N GLU A 80 -5.92 -3.92 16.20
CA GLU A 80 -4.66 -3.63 16.88
C GLU A 80 -3.91 -4.92 17.22
N TYR A 81 -2.58 -4.83 17.22
CA TYR A 81 -1.70 -5.81 17.86
C TYR A 81 -1.87 -7.26 17.35
N PHE A 82 -1.65 -7.49 16.05
CA PHE A 82 -1.71 -8.83 15.45
C PHE A 82 -0.39 -9.28 14.81
N ASP A 83 -0.24 -10.59 14.63
CA ASP A 83 0.96 -11.21 14.05
C ASP A 83 1.07 -10.99 12.55
N TYR A 84 2.32 -10.84 12.10
CA TYR A 84 2.64 -10.88 10.68
C TYR A 84 2.92 -12.31 10.22
N TYR A 85 2.54 -12.63 8.98
CA TYR A 85 2.66 -13.97 8.43
C TYR A 85 4.11 -14.40 8.10
N ARG A 86 5.05 -13.45 8.05
CA ARG A 86 6.48 -13.70 7.78
C ARG A 86 7.36 -13.13 8.90
N GLY A 87 7.70 -13.96 9.88
CA GLY A 87 8.53 -13.57 11.02
C GLY A 87 9.94 -13.10 10.68
N TYR A 88 10.46 -13.40 9.48
CA TYR A 88 11.77 -12.91 9.02
C TYR A 88 11.71 -11.51 8.37
N HIS A 89 10.53 -11.04 7.98
CA HIS A 89 10.32 -9.68 7.47
C HIS A 89 10.03 -8.68 8.59
N ALA A 90 9.31 -9.11 9.63
CA ALA A 90 9.02 -8.30 10.79
C ALA A 90 8.89 -9.17 12.04
N PHE A 91 9.45 -8.68 13.15
CA PHE A 91 9.38 -9.30 14.47
C PHE A 91 8.46 -8.53 15.44
N TRP A 92 7.78 -7.49 14.95
CA TRP A 92 6.83 -6.67 15.70
C TRP A 92 5.39 -6.97 15.31
N LYS A 93 4.45 -6.57 16.16
CA LYS A 93 3.02 -6.62 15.87
C LYS A 93 2.63 -5.56 14.85
N LEU A 94 1.64 -5.89 14.04
CA LEU A 94 1.02 -4.97 13.09
C LEU A 94 -0.31 -4.45 13.62
N TYR A 95 -0.72 -3.35 13.03
CA TYR A 95 -1.95 -2.62 13.30
C TYR A 95 -2.63 -2.29 11.96
N GLY A 96 -3.95 -2.25 11.99
CA GLY A 96 -4.80 -1.81 10.91
C GLY A 96 -4.76 -0.29 10.74
N MET A 97 -4.87 0.15 9.50
CA MET A 97 -4.83 1.55 9.08
C MET A 97 -6.24 2.15 8.94
N SER A 98 -7.28 1.33 8.88
CA SER A 98 -8.68 1.74 8.69
C SER A 98 -8.87 2.69 7.50
N LEU A 99 -8.26 2.37 6.35
CA LEU A 99 -8.34 3.23 5.17
C LEU A 99 -9.78 3.39 4.67
N PRO A 100 -10.19 4.60 4.24
CA PRO A 100 -11.49 4.83 3.62
C PRO A 100 -11.71 3.99 2.35
N ASP A 101 -12.96 3.63 2.05
CA ASP A 101 -13.34 2.81 0.88
C ASP A 101 -12.84 3.40 -0.45
N ASP A 102 -12.91 4.73 -0.61
CA ASP A 102 -12.45 5.40 -1.83
C ASP A 102 -10.93 5.30 -2.01
N VAL A 103 -10.16 5.36 -0.91
CA VAL A 103 -8.71 5.13 -0.90
C VAL A 103 -8.39 3.66 -1.18
N LEU A 104 -9.13 2.72 -0.59
CA LEU A 104 -8.96 1.28 -0.83
C LEU A 104 -9.20 0.92 -2.30
N LYS A 105 -10.26 1.44 -2.92
CA LYS A 105 -10.52 1.23 -4.36
C LYS A 105 -9.39 1.77 -5.24
N LYS A 106 -8.80 2.91 -4.87
CA LYS A 106 -7.63 3.48 -5.58
C LYS A 106 -6.40 2.60 -5.43
N LEU A 107 -6.09 2.18 -4.20
CA LEU A 107 -4.99 1.27 -3.90
C LEU A 107 -5.13 -0.04 -4.68
N TYR A 108 -6.29 -0.70 -4.60
CA TYR A 108 -6.48 -2.03 -5.15
C TYR A 108 -6.56 -2.08 -6.67
N TYR A 109 -7.18 -1.10 -7.33
CA TYR A 109 -7.32 -1.19 -8.79
C TYR A 109 -7.36 0.15 -9.54
N LYS A 110 -8.00 1.21 -9.04
CA LYS A 110 -8.20 2.42 -9.89
C LYS A 110 -6.88 3.07 -10.30
N ASN A 111 -5.88 3.06 -9.41
CA ASN A 111 -4.55 3.57 -9.77
C ASN A 111 -3.87 2.66 -10.79
N ALA A 112 -3.98 1.34 -10.66
CA ALA A 112 -3.39 0.40 -11.62
C ALA A 112 -3.98 0.62 -13.02
N LEU A 113 -5.30 0.77 -13.14
CA LEU A 113 -5.98 1.07 -14.40
C LEU A 113 -5.51 2.36 -15.06
N ARG A 114 -5.17 3.37 -14.26
CA ARG A 114 -4.64 4.66 -14.74
C ARG A 114 -3.19 4.57 -15.20
N VAL A 115 -2.36 3.79 -14.50
CA VAL A 115 -0.89 3.77 -14.72
C VAL A 115 -0.45 2.68 -15.71
N VAL A 116 -1.09 1.51 -15.69
CA VAL A 116 -0.68 0.34 -16.48
C VAL A 116 -1.50 0.26 -17.76
N LYS A 117 -0.83 0.42 -18.90
CA LYS A 117 -1.48 0.37 -20.22
C LYS A 117 -1.93 -1.06 -20.53
N GLY A 118 -3.10 -1.18 -21.15
CA GLY A 118 -3.62 -2.46 -21.63
C GLY A 118 -4.43 -3.27 -20.62
N LEU A 119 -4.61 -2.79 -19.38
CA LEU A 119 -5.53 -3.43 -18.44
C LEU A 119 -6.99 -3.29 -18.90
N PRO A 120 -7.84 -4.31 -18.69
CA PRO A 120 -9.28 -4.20 -18.93
C PRO A 120 -9.87 -3.03 -18.15
N GLN A 121 -10.62 -2.16 -18.81
CA GLN A 121 -11.23 -0.97 -18.17
C GLN A 121 -12.63 -1.25 -17.58
N THR A 122 -13.13 -2.48 -17.74
CA THR A 122 -14.44 -2.93 -17.28
C THR A 122 -14.31 -4.20 -16.45
N GLY A 123 -15.34 -4.55 -15.66
CA GLY A 123 -15.35 -5.75 -14.82
C GLY A 123 -14.80 -5.55 -13.40
N TRP A 124 -14.60 -4.31 -12.97
CA TRP A 124 -14.14 -3.96 -11.62
C TRP A 124 -15.31 -3.65 -10.67
N PRO A 125 -15.18 -3.89 -9.36
CA PRO A 125 -16.19 -3.52 -8.37
C PRO A 125 -16.49 -2.01 -8.42
N GLN A 126 -17.78 -1.63 -8.42
CA GLN A 126 -18.21 -0.22 -8.39
C GLN A 126 -18.22 0.35 -6.96
#